data_AF-A0A7X7QMB9-F1
#
_entry.id   AF-A0A7X7QMB9-F1
#
_cell.length_a   1.000
_cell.length_b   1.000
_cell.length_c   1.000
_cell.angle_alpha   90.00
_cell.angle_beta   90.00
_cell.angle_gamma   90.00
#
_symmetry.space_group_name_H-M   'P 1'
#
loop_
_entity.id
_entity.type
_entity.pdbx_description
1 polymer ?
#
loop_
_entity_poly.entity_id
_entity_poly.type
_entity_poly.pdbx_seq_one_letter_code
_entity_poly.pdbx_strand_id
1 'polypeptide(L)'
;MKRVLLASCLLVAAWALRAQEAPAAAPAAEATHECFPLQIAFWPEAPVIQIVGREMPVHGLKLNVFSGRNDEVHGLDLGLFSRGNDLRGVQINAGNYVETEAIGLQVGLINGTKDLTGLGIGAVNYWDGGTVTGVQVGLANISSTVTGVQIGLFNHCRTMKGVQIGLYNRIETKAIPFFPILNAAW
;
A
#
# COMPACT_ATOMS: atom_id res chain seq x y z
N MET A 1 -6.57 25.99 -9.93
CA MET A 1 -5.55 24.91 -9.96
C MET A 1 -5.68 23.87 -8.84
N LYS A 2 -6.41 24.13 -7.73
CA LYS A 2 -6.70 23.13 -6.68
C LYS A 2 -7.63 21.97 -7.11
N ARG A 3 -8.39 22.13 -8.20
CA ARG A 3 -9.41 21.16 -8.66
C ARG A 3 -8.88 20.03 -9.56
N VAL A 4 -7.74 20.22 -10.23
CA VAL A 4 -7.22 19.22 -11.18
C VAL A 4 -6.38 18.15 -10.47
N LEU A 5 -5.58 18.54 -9.47
CA LEU A 5 -4.89 17.60 -8.56
C LEU A 5 -5.86 16.85 -7.64
N LEU A 6 -7.00 17.46 -7.27
CA LEU A 6 -8.06 16.77 -6.55
C LEU A 6 -8.72 15.70 -7.44
N ALA A 7 -8.93 15.96 -8.73
CA ALA A 7 -9.64 15.04 -9.63
C ALA A 7 -8.87 13.74 -9.90
N SER A 8 -7.53 13.78 -10.02
CA SER A 8 -6.72 12.56 -10.16
C SER A 8 -6.60 11.79 -8.84
N CYS A 9 -6.52 12.48 -7.69
CA CYS A 9 -6.59 11.84 -6.38
C CYS A 9 -7.98 11.23 -6.13
N LEU A 10 -9.05 11.84 -6.63
CA LEU A 10 -10.43 11.36 -6.49
C LEU A 10 -10.70 10.11 -7.33
N LEU A 11 -10.02 9.90 -8.46
CA LEU A 11 -10.18 8.66 -9.24
C LEU A 11 -9.47 7.47 -8.58
N VAL A 12 -8.30 7.69 -7.99
CA VAL A 12 -7.61 6.68 -7.17
C VAL A 12 -8.37 6.42 -5.86
N ALA A 13 -8.84 7.47 -5.19
CA ALA A 13 -9.66 7.38 -3.99
C ALA A 13 -11.03 6.75 -4.25
N ALA A 14 -11.69 7.02 -5.39
CA ALA A 14 -12.95 6.38 -5.75
C ALA A 14 -12.77 4.88 -6.04
N TRP A 15 -11.62 4.47 -6.59
CA TRP A 15 -11.28 3.06 -6.75
C TRP A 15 -10.99 2.39 -5.40
N ALA A 16 -10.32 3.09 -4.48
CA ALA A 16 -10.09 2.63 -3.11
C ALA A 16 -11.38 2.56 -2.28
N LEU A 17 -12.29 3.53 -2.40
CA LEU A 17 -13.60 3.52 -1.73
C LEU A 17 -14.46 2.34 -2.22
N ARG A 18 -14.40 2.02 -3.52
CA ARG A 18 -15.15 0.88 -4.08
C ARG A 18 -14.56 -0.48 -3.67
N ALA A 19 -13.32 -0.52 -3.19
CA ALA A 19 -12.72 -1.71 -2.59
C ALA A 19 -13.23 -1.98 -1.16
N GLN A 20 -13.77 -0.95 -0.49
CA GLN A 20 -14.16 -0.98 0.92
C GLN A 20 -15.58 -1.52 1.17
N GLU A 21 -16.41 -1.65 0.13
CA GLU A 21 -17.77 -2.21 0.19
C GLU A 21 -17.81 -3.75 0.14
N ALA A 22 -16.92 -4.43 0.87
CA ALA A 22 -17.03 -5.87 1.10
C ALA A 22 -17.96 -6.13 2.30
N PRO A 23 -18.89 -7.11 2.23
CA PRO A 23 -19.79 -7.41 3.33
C PRO A 23 -19.02 -7.90 4.58
N ALA A 24 -19.55 -7.56 5.76
CA ALA A 24 -18.97 -7.89 7.06
C ALA A 24 -18.58 -9.38 7.18
N ALA A 25 -17.32 -9.62 7.53
CA ALA A 25 -16.75 -10.95 7.67
C ALA A 25 -17.48 -11.76 8.76
N ALA A 26 -17.85 -12.98 8.40
CA ALA A 26 -18.32 -14.02 9.32
C ALA A 26 -17.20 -14.42 10.29
N PRO A 27 -17.52 -14.95 11.49
CA PRO A 27 -16.52 -15.24 12.51
C PRO A 27 -15.51 -16.29 12.03
N ALA A 28 -14.23 -16.00 12.25
CA ALA A 28 -13.10 -16.83 11.87
C ALA A 28 -13.15 -18.21 12.55
N ALA A 29 -13.35 -19.26 11.75
CA ALA A 29 -12.99 -20.61 12.14
C ALA A 29 -11.47 -20.76 12.01
N GLU A 30 -10.82 -21.34 13.03
CA GLU A 30 -9.39 -21.66 13.01
C GLU A 30 -9.05 -22.50 11.77
N ALA A 31 -8.43 -21.87 10.78
CA ALA A 31 -7.92 -22.53 9.58
C ALA A 31 -6.58 -23.20 9.90
N THR A 32 -6.55 -24.51 9.78
CA THR A 32 -5.32 -25.32 9.76
C THR A 32 -4.33 -24.71 8.77
N HIS A 33 -3.10 -24.43 9.22
CA HIS A 33 -2.02 -23.81 8.44
C HIS A 33 -1.54 -24.75 7.32
N GLU A 34 -2.29 -24.86 6.23
CA GLU A 34 -1.79 -25.39 4.97
C GLU A 34 -0.93 -24.31 4.32
N CYS A 35 0.39 -24.44 4.43
CA CYS A 35 1.33 -23.53 3.77
C CYS A 35 1.37 -23.82 2.27
N PHE A 36 0.81 -22.93 1.46
CA PHE A 36 0.94 -23.01 -0.01
C PHE A 36 2.20 -22.27 -0.46
N PRO A 37 3.22 -22.97 -1.01
CA PRO A 37 4.48 -22.33 -1.38
C PRO A 37 4.43 -21.56 -2.70
N LEU A 38 3.43 -21.86 -3.54
CA LEU A 38 3.28 -21.26 -4.87
C LEU A 38 1.81 -20.94 -5.13
N GLN A 39 1.56 -19.72 -5.55
CA GLN A 39 0.27 -19.28 -6.07
C GLN A 39 0.44 -18.68 -7.45
N ILE A 40 -0.48 -19.03 -8.35
CA ILE A 40 -0.68 -18.34 -9.62
C ILE A 40 -2.14 -17.86 -9.66
N ALA A 41 -2.33 -16.57 -9.95
CA ALA A 41 -3.63 -15.95 -10.12
C ALA A 41 -3.71 -15.23 -11.47
N PHE A 42 -4.83 -15.43 -12.16
CA PHE A 42 -5.17 -14.64 -13.34
C PHE A 42 -6.22 -13.59 -12.96
N TRP A 43 -7.29 -14.02 -12.29
CA TRP A 43 -8.41 -13.14 -11.95
C TRP A 43 -9.07 -13.62 -10.64
N PRO A 44 -9.08 -12.82 -9.56
CA PRO A 44 -9.58 -13.25 -8.26
C PRO A 44 -11.09 -12.98 -8.06
N GLU A 45 -11.71 -12.17 -8.93
CA GLU A 45 -13.16 -11.94 -8.96
C GLU A 45 -13.87 -13.01 -9.83
N ALA A 46 -15.20 -13.02 -9.91
CA ALA A 46 -15.92 -14.07 -10.65
C ALA A 46 -15.72 -13.95 -12.18
N PRO A 47 -15.36 -15.03 -12.89
CA PRO A 47 -15.02 -16.36 -12.39
C PRO A 47 -13.64 -16.39 -11.73
N VAL A 48 -13.56 -17.02 -10.55
CA VAL A 48 -12.33 -17.07 -9.77
C VAL A 48 -11.33 -18.00 -10.46
N ILE A 49 -10.26 -17.43 -11.00
CA ILE A 49 -9.16 -18.14 -11.68
C ILE A 49 -7.88 -17.90 -10.85
N GLN A 50 -7.78 -18.62 -9.74
CA GLN A 50 -6.59 -18.68 -8.89
C GLN A 50 -6.45 -20.07 -8.25
N ILE A 51 -5.21 -20.53 -8.05
CA ILE A 51 -4.92 -21.85 -7.49
C ILE A 51 -5.20 -21.88 -5.98
N VAL A 52 -4.75 -20.84 -5.27
CA VAL A 52 -4.91 -20.72 -3.82
C VAL A 52 -6.09 -19.79 -3.55
N GLY A 53 -7.01 -20.22 -2.68
CA GLY A 53 -8.17 -19.44 -2.29
C GLY A 53 -7.79 -18.14 -1.57
N ARG A 54 -8.71 -17.17 -1.56
CA ARG A 54 -8.46 -15.82 -0.99
C ARG A 54 -8.10 -15.86 0.50
N GLU A 55 -8.75 -16.75 1.25
CA GLU A 55 -8.58 -16.89 2.70
C GLU A 55 -7.33 -17.68 3.10
N MET A 56 -6.64 -18.28 2.12
CA MET A 56 -5.48 -19.12 2.38
C MET A 56 -4.18 -18.30 2.34
N PRO A 57 -3.31 -18.45 3.36
CA PRO A 57 -2.03 -17.75 3.39
C PRO A 57 -1.04 -18.37 2.41
N VAL A 58 -0.30 -17.53 1.69
CA VAL A 58 0.74 -17.96 0.75
C VAL A 58 2.10 -17.73 1.34
N HIS A 59 2.91 -18.79 1.42
CA HIS A 59 4.23 -18.78 2.03
C HIS A 59 5.30 -19.15 0.99
N GLY A 60 5.68 -18.19 0.15
CA GLY A 60 6.65 -18.42 -0.91
C GLY A 60 6.49 -17.43 -2.05
N LEU A 61 6.01 -17.91 -3.20
CA LEU A 61 5.89 -17.12 -4.42
C LEU A 61 4.42 -16.96 -4.83
N LYS A 62 3.96 -15.73 -4.96
CA LYS A 62 2.68 -15.34 -5.55
C LYS A 62 2.90 -14.67 -6.89
N LEU A 63 2.34 -15.23 -7.95
CA LEU A 63 2.40 -14.71 -9.31
C LEU A 63 1.00 -14.28 -9.79
N ASN A 64 0.79 -12.98 -9.95
CA ASN A 64 -0.47 -12.40 -10.42
C ASN A 64 -0.30 -11.97 -11.87
N VAL A 65 -0.76 -12.80 -12.80
CA VAL A 65 -0.68 -12.51 -14.25
C VAL A 65 -1.47 -11.24 -14.58
N PHE A 66 -2.64 -11.06 -13.97
CA PHE A 66 -3.43 -9.84 -14.11
C PHE A 66 -3.85 -9.29 -12.75
N SER A 67 -4.59 -10.06 -11.95
CA SER A 67 -4.97 -9.69 -10.59
C SER A 67 -4.90 -10.91 -9.67
N GLY A 68 -4.55 -10.71 -8.40
CA GLY A 68 -4.58 -11.78 -7.39
C GLY A 68 -4.96 -11.24 -6.01
N ARG A 69 -5.72 -12.03 -5.24
CA ARG A 69 -6.20 -11.65 -3.92
C ARG A 69 -5.97 -12.75 -2.90
N ASN A 70 -5.18 -12.45 -1.87
CA ASN A 70 -4.93 -13.36 -0.74
C ASN A 70 -4.85 -12.55 0.52
N ASP A 71 -5.46 -13.05 1.59
CA ASP A 71 -5.51 -12.35 2.85
C ASP A 71 -4.12 -12.18 3.43
N GLU A 72 -3.25 -13.19 3.31
CA GLU A 72 -1.89 -13.14 3.84
C GLU A 72 -0.86 -13.66 2.84
N VAL A 73 0.22 -12.90 2.65
CA VAL A 73 1.34 -13.28 1.78
C VAL A 73 2.66 -13.10 2.50
N HIS A 74 3.36 -14.21 2.72
CA HIS A 74 4.74 -14.25 3.23
C HIS A 74 5.68 -14.66 2.10
N GLY A 75 6.59 -13.77 1.69
CA GLY A 75 7.57 -14.05 0.66
C GLY A 75 7.57 -13.04 -0.49
N LEU A 76 7.46 -13.53 -1.73
CA LEU A 76 7.59 -12.74 -2.94
C LEU A 76 6.26 -12.68 -3.70
N ASP A 77 5.74 -11.48 -3.94
CA ASP A 77 4.50 -11.22 -4.65
C ASP A 77 4.77 -10.40 -5.91
N LEU A 78 4.60 -10.99 -7.09
CA LEU A 78 4.92 -10.40 -8.39
C LEU A 78 3.72 -10.38 -9.32
N GLY A 79 3.52 -9.30 -10.07
CA GLY A 79 2.39 -9.25 -11.00
C GLY A 79 1.96 -7.86 -11.46
N LEU A 80 0.73 -7.75 -11.95
CA LEU A 80 0.13 -6.47 -12.34
C LEU A 80 -0.63 -5.83 -11.18
N PHE A 81 -1.60 -6.53 -10.61
CA PHE A 81 -2.35 -6.05 -9.45
C PHE A 81 -2.37 -7.10 -8.35
N SER A 82 -2.06 -6.69 -7.13
CA SER A 82 -2.18 -7.54 -5.95
C SER A 82 -3.00 -6.86 -4.87
N ARG A 83 -3.92 -7.63 -4.28
CA ARG A 83 -4.70 -7.25 -3.10
C ARG A 83 -4.49 -8.26 -1.97
N GLY A 84 -4.43 -7.79 -0.74
CA GLY A 84 -4.45 -8.64 0.44
C GLY A 84 -4.69 -7.86 1.72
N ASN A 85 -4.72 -8.56 2.85
CA ASN A 85 -4.86 -7.92 4.16
C ASN A 85 -3.47 -7.66 4.76
N ASP A 86 -2.60 -8.66 4.72
CA ASP A 86 -1.27 -8.64 5.31
C ASP A 86 -0.19 -9.11 4.32
N LEU A 87 0.93 -8.40 4.32
CA LEU A 87 2.11 -8.73 3.52
C LEU A 87 3.34 -8.77 4.41
N ARG A 88 4.12 -9.85 4.34
CA ARG A 88 5.47 -9.93 4.92
C ARG A 88 6.47 -10.38 3.86
N GLY A 89 7.23 -9.44 3.31
CA GLY A 89 8.25 -9.75 2.32
C GLY A 89 8.39 -8.69 1.24
N VAL A 90 8.44 -9.12 -0.02
CA VAL A 90 8.68 -8.27 -1.18
C VAL A 90 7.50 -8.35 -2.13
N GLN A 91 6.91 -7.21 -2.44
CA GLN A 91 5.78 -7.10 -3.34
C GLN A 91 6.14 -6.14 -4.49
N ILE A 92 6.13 -6.63 -5.71
CA ILE A 92 6.48 -5.88 -6.93
C ILE A 92 5.32 -6.06 -7.92
N ASN A 93 4.40 -5.10 -7.96
CA ASN A 93 3.30 -5.09 -8.92
C ASN A 93 3.05 -3.70 -9.48
N ALA A 94 2.32 -3.56 -10.58
CA ALA A 94 1.90 -2.23 -11.04
C ALA A 94 0.98 -1.52 -10.03
N GLY A 95 0.10 -2.27 -9.34
CA GLY A 95 -0.73 -1.77 -8.24
C GLY A 95 -0.72 -2.72 -7.05
N ASN A 96 -0.38 -2.17 -5.88
CA ASN A 96 -0.32 -2.89 -4.61
C ASN A 96 -1.35 -2.31 -3.64
N TYR A 97 -2.20 -3.18 -3.07
CA TYR A 97 -3.15 -2.78 -2.02
C TYR A 97 -3.15 -3.79 -0.88
N VAL A 98 -2.74 -3.36 0.31
CA VAL A 98 -2.67 -4.18 1.53
C VAL A 98 -3.54 -3.53 2.60
N GLU A 99 -4.65 -4.16 3.00
CA GLU A 99 -5.70 -3.53 3.82
C GLU A 99 -5.25 -3.19 5.25
N THR A 100 -4.37 -3.99 5.84
CA THR A 100 -3.97 -3.91 7.25
C THR A 100 -2.49 -3.58 7.41
N GLU A 101 -1.59 -4.54 7.23
CA GLU A 101 -0.17 -4.36 7.52
C GLU A 101 0.72 -4.86 6.39
N ALA A 102 1.67 -4.03 5.97
CA ALA A 102 2.75 -4.42 5.07
C ALA A 102 4.12 -4.28 5.76
N ILE A 103 4.82 -5.39 5.89
CA ILE A 103 6.19 -5.46 6.40
C ILE A 103 7.14 -5.85 5.25
N GLY A 104 8.07 -4.97 4.92
CA GLY A 104 9.13 -5.25 3.94
C GLY A 104 9.19 -4.23 2.81
N LEU A 105 9.17 -4.70 1.55
CA LEU A 105 9.35 -3.88 0.35
C LEU A 105 8.10 -3.91 -0.51
N GLN A 106 7.52 -2.74 -0.80
CA GLN A 106 6.47 -2.57 -1.81
C GLN A 106 7.00 -1.73 -2.97
N VAL A 107 6.92 -2.26 -4.19
CA VAL A 107 7.30 -1.57 -5.43
C VAL A 107 6.12 -1.59 -6.38
N GLY A 108 5.70 -0.42 -6.86
CA GLY A 108 4.63 -0.34 -7.85
C GLY A 108 4.34 1.05 -8.38
N LEU A 109 3.45 1.19 -9.37
CA LEU A 109 3.02 2.52 -9.80
C LEU A 109 2.13 3.15 -8.73
N ILE A 110 1.27 2.35 -8.11
CA ILE A 110 0.39 2.75 -7.02
C ILE A 110 0.58 1.78 -5.87
N ASN A 111 0.93 2.30 -4.69
CA ASN A 111 0.98 1.53 -3.46
C ASN A 111 -0.01 2.10 -2.45
N GLY A 112 -0.76 1.22 -1.80
CA GLY A 112 -1.62 1.60 -0.68
C GLY A 112 -1.60 0.55 0.41
N THR A 113 -1.38 1.01 1.64
CA THR A 113 -1.65 0.20 2.84
C THR A 113 -2.16 1.05 3.97
N LYS A 114 -2.57 0.44 5.08
CA LYS A 114 -2.87 1.18 6.30
C LYS A 114 -1.58 1.41 7.09
N ASP A 115 -0.89 0.33 7.46
CA ASP A 115 0.37 0.39 8.18
C ASP A 115 1.52 -0.21 7.36
N LEU A 116 2.57 0.58 7.10
CA LEU A 116 3.78 0.13 6.39
C LEU A 116 4.97 0.15 7.34
N THR A 117 5.65 -0.98 7.48
CA THR A 117 6.97 -1.07 8.10
C THR A 117 8.00 -1.51 7.06
N GLY A 118 8.80 -0.58 6.53
CA GLY A 118 9.83 -0.89 5.55
C GLY A 118 9.98 0.16 4.45
N LEU A 119 10.08 -0.28 3.19
CA LEU A 119 10.36 0.56 2.04
C LEU A 119 9.19 0.50 1.03
N GLY A 120 8.60 1.65 0.73
CA GLY A 120 7.59 1.79 -0.31
C GLY A 120 8.13 2.63 -1.47
N ILE A 121 8.22 2.06 -2.66
CA ILE A 121 8.67 2.72 -3.88
C ILE A 121 7.52 2.74 -4.88
N GLY A 122 7.08 3.92 -5.30
CA GLY A 122 6.09 3.99 -6.36
C GLY A 122 5.78 5.36 -6.89
N ALA A 123 5.09 5.45 -8.02
CA ALA A 123 4.74 6.76 -8.58
C ALA A 123 3.80 7.53 -7.63
N VAL A 124 2.80 6.83 -7.09
CA VAL A 124 1.90 7.34 -6.07
C VAL A 124 1.86 6.37 -4.90
N ASN A 125 2.21 6.86 -3.73
CA ASN A 125 2.04 6.12 -2.49
C ASN A 125 0.98 6.80 -1.60
N TYR A 126 -0.05 6.03 -1.22
CA TYR A 126 -1.20 6.54 -0.48
C TYR A 126 -1.49 5.67 0.75
N TRP A 127 -1.18 6.22 1.93
CA TRP A 127 -1.32 5.56 3.23
C TRP A 127 -2.19 6.41 4.17
N ASP A 128 -3.49 6.42 3.93
CA ASP A 128 -4.44 7.21 4.71
C ASP A 128 -4.95 6.41 5.93
N GLY A 129 -5.09 7.10 7.07
CA GLY A 129 -5.60 6.50 8.30
C GLY A 129 -4.63 5.63 9.12
N GLY A 130 -3.40 5.37 8.65
CA GLY A 130 -2.42 4.57 9.40
C GLY A 130 -1.02 5.20 9.51
N THR A 131 -0.03 4.34 9.79
CA THR A 131 1.34 4.73 10.13
C THR A 131 2.35 4.12 9.18
N VAL A 132 3.28 4.94 8.70
CA VAL A 132 4.44 4.48 7.94
C VAL A 132 5.70 4.59 8.80
N THR A 133 6.35 3.47 9.04
CA THR A 133 7.65 3.36 9.69
C THR A 133 8.69 2.91 8.68
N GLY A 134 9.50 3.84 8.17
CA GLY A 134 10.53 3.53 7.18
C GLY A 134 10.68 4.58 6.09
N VAL A 135 10.83 4.15 4.84
CA VAL A 135 11.16 5.02 3.71
C VAL A 135 10.09 4.94 2.62
N GLN A 136 9.67 6.12 2.15
CA GLN A 136 8.76 6.26 1.02
C GLN A 136 9.48 6.99 -0.10
N VAL A 137 9.47 6.42 -1.30
CA VAL A 137 10.05 7.04 -2.49
C VAL A 137 9.00 7.08 -3.59
N GLY A 138 8.76 8.26 -4.16
CA GLY A 138 7.77 8.39 -5.22
C GLY A 138 7.60 9.75 -5.84
N LEU A 139 6.69 9.90 -6.81
CA LEU A 139 6.33 11.24 -7.30
C LEU A 139 5.43 11.95 -6.30
N ALA A 140 4.48 11.20 -5.71
CA ALA A 140 3.61 11.68 -4.65
C ALA A 140 3.59 10.68 -3.49
N ASN A 141 3.90 11.16 -2.29
CA ASN A 141 3.79 10.43 -1.03
C ASN A 141 2.74 11.13 -0.16
N ILE A 142 1.67 10.41 0.17
CA ILE A 142 0.57 10.89 1.01
C ILE A 142 0.40 9.91 2.16
N SER A 143 0.55 10.37 3.39
CA SER A 143 0.42 9.53 4.58
C SER A 143 -0.21 10.24 5.75
N SER A 144 -0.89 9.55 6.66
CA SER A 144 -1.35 10.18 7.90
C SER A 144 -0.19 10.43 8.86
N THR A 145 0.45 9.37 9.34
CA THR A 145 1.59 9.46 10.28
C THR A 145 2.83 8.83 9.67
N VAL A 146 3.99 9.50 9.75
CA VAL A 146 5.25 8.97 9.23
C VAL A 146 6.38 9.07 10.24
N THR A 147 7.01 7.93 10.52
CA THR A 147 8.28 7.83 11.24
C THR A 147 9.36 7.37 10.25
N GLY A 148 10.17 8.29 9.73
CA GLY A 148 11.22 7.98 8.77
C GLY A 148 11.38 9.02 7.65
N VAL A 149 11.57 8.56 6.40
CA VAL A 149 11.95 9.44 5.28
C VAL A 149 10.93 9.39 4.16
N GLN A 150 10.51 10.55 3.64
CA GLN A 150 9.75 10.65 2.40
C GLN A 150 10.59 11.37 1.34
N ILE A 151 10.73 10.76 0.17
CA ILE A 151 11.47 11.33 -0.96
C ILE A 151 10.51 11.36 -2.15
N GLY A 152 10.26 12.56 -2.67
CA GLY A 152 9.38 12.69 -3.82
C GLY A 152 9.10 14.10 -4.26
N LEU A 153 8.45 14.29 -5.41
CA LEU A 153 8.11 15.65 -5.85
C LEU A 153 7.10 16.30 -4.91
N PHE A 154 6.12 15.53 -4.46
CA PHE A 154 5.08 15.93 -3.52
C PHE A 154 5.08 14.99 -2.32
N ASN A 155 5.39 15.54 -1.14
CA ASN A 155 5.30 14.83 0.13
C ASN A 155 4.28 15.53 1.01
N HIS A 156 3.36 14.74 1.57
CA HIS A 156 2.32 15.22 2.46
C HIS A 156 2.09 14.23 3.58
N CYS A 157 2.15 14.71 4.81
CA CYS A 157 1.59 13.96 5.93
C CYS A 157 0.99 14.84 7.02
N ARG A 158 0.16 14.24 7.88
CA ARG A 158 -0.45 14.94 9.02
C ARG A 158 0.59 15.13 10.12
N THR A 159 1.19 14.02 10.57
CA THR A 159 2.20 14.01 11.63
C THR A 159 3.47 13.34 11.12
N MET A 160 4.64 13.86 11.52
CA MET A 160 5.92 13.30 11.12
C MET A 160 6.93 13.28 12.24
N LYS A 161 7.74 12.22 12.26
CA LYS A 161 9.04 12.11 12.93
C LYS A 161 10.09 11.64 11.92
N GLY A 162 10.82 12.57 11.33
CA GLY A 162 11.86 12.34 10.33
C GLY A 162 11.93 13.45 9.30
N VAL A 163 12.24 13.11 8.04
CA VAL A 163 12.57 14.08 6.98
C VAL A 163 11.79 13.84 5.70
N GLN A 164 11.25 14.89 5.10
CA GLN A 164 10.74 14.92 3.73
C GLN A 164 11.72 15.67 2.83
N ILE A 165 11.95 15.13 1.65
CA ILE A 165 12.81 15.72 0.61
C ILE A 165 12.00 15.76 -0.69
N GLY A 166 11.79 16.95 -1.23
CA GLY A 166 10.90 17.15 -2.37
C GLY A 166 10.62 18.58 -2.78
N LEU A 167 10.04 18.78 -3.96
CA LEU A 167 9.66 20.13 -4.40
C LEU A 167 8.56 20.74 -3.53
N TYR A 168 7.67 19.89 -3.02
CA TYR A 168 6.59 20.26 -2.12
C TYR A 168 6.57 19.34 -0.90
N ASN A 169 6.79 19.88 0.29
CA ASN A 169 6.76 19.09 1.54
C ASN A 169 5.80 19.74 2.54
N ARG A 170 4.80 19.00 3.01
CA ARG A 170 3.80 19.51 3.96
C ARG A 170 3.59 18.57 5.14
N ILE A 171 3.77 19.09 6.35
CA ILE A 171 3.50 18.42 7.64
C ILE A 171 2.39 19.22 8.35
N GLU A 172 1.18 18.68 8.48
CA GLU A 172 0.02 19.47 8.94
C GLU A 172 0.12 19.96 10.38
N THR A 173 0.64 19.13 11.29
CA THR A 173 0.71 19.45 12.73
C THR A 173 1.74 20.55 13.07
N LYS A 174 2.59 20.96 12.13
CA LYS A 174 3.60 22.00 12.36
C LYS A 174 3.03 23.42 12.33
N ALA A 175 3.64 24.32 13.10
CA ALA A 175 3.34 25.77 13.06
C ALA A 175 3.55 26.39 11.67
N ILE A 176 4.59 25.93 10.95
CA ILE A 176 4.80 26.23 9.53
C ILE A 176 4.68 24.90 8.77
N PRO A 177 3.51 24.61 8.17
CA PRO A 177 3.26 23.29 7.60
C PRO A 177 4.11 22.99 6.37
N PHE A 178 4.40 24.00 5.54
CA PHE A 178 5.01 23.82 4.23
C PHE A 178 6.46 24.31 4.18
N PHE A 179 7.34 23.51 3.57
CA PHE A 179 8.68 23.92 3.18
C PHE A 179 9.06 23.38 1.79
N PRO A 180 9.70 24.19 0.93
CA PRO A 180 10.26 23.70 -0.32
C PRO A 180 11.54 22.91 -0.06
N ILE A 181 11.84 21.94 -0.92
CA ILE A 181 13.06 21.10 -0.94
C ILE A 181 13.18 20.15 0.26
N LEU A 182 13.07 20.63 1.50
CA LEU A 182 13.26 19.83 2.70
C LEU A 182 12.33 20.28 3.83
N ASN A 183 11.70 19.33 4.52
CA ASN A 183 10.94 19.57 5.75
C ASN A 183 11.19 18.45 6.77
N ALA A 184 11.56 18.76 7.99
CA ALA A 184 11.87 17.76 9.02
C ALA A 184 11.14 18.04 10.34
N ALA A 185 10.62 17.00 10.99
CA ALA A 185 9.96 17.07 12.30
C ALA A 185 10.51 15.95 13.20
N TRP A 186 10.51 16.13 14.52
CA TRP A 186 11.15 15.22 15.47
C TRP A 186 10.20 14.84 16.60
#